data_AF-A0A6G3XL80-F1
#
_entry.id   AF-A0A6G3XL80-F1
#
_cell.length_a   1.000
_cell.length_b   1.000
_cell.length_c   1.000
_cell.angle_alpha   90.00
_cell.angle_beta   90.00
_cell.angle_gamma   90.00
#
_symmetry.space_group_name_H-M   'P 1'
#
loop_
_entity.id
_entity.type
_entity.pdbx_description
1 polymer ?
#
loop_
_entity_poly.entity_id
_entity_poly.type
_entity_poly.pdbx_seq_one_letter_code
_entity_poly.pdbx_strand_id
1 'polypeptide(L)'
;GPGRTLIGASPELLVSRRGRQVVANPLAGSTPRSADLAEDVRRAATLLESVKDLHEHAVVVDAVHQALAPFCGELTVPARPTLIRTATMWHLSTTVVGTLAAPDTSALELACALHPTPAVCGTPTSTARQVIAETEPFDRGFFTGVVGWGDAGGDGEWVVTIR
;
A
#
# COMPACT_ATOMS: atom_id res chain seq x y z
N GLY A 1 3.78 12.46 -27.10
CA GLY A 1 4.33 13.80 -27.32
C GLY A 1 5.59 13.94 -26.49
N PRO A 2 6.53 14.82 -26.87
CA PRO A 2 7.72 15.08 -26.05
C PRO A 2 7.28 15.55 -24.66
N GLY A 3 7.86 14.93 -23.61
CA GLY A 3 7.68 15.26 -22.20
C GLY A 3 6.27 15.06 -21.62
N ARG A 4 5.92 13.82 -21.23
CA ARG A 4 4.80 13.59 -20.30
C ARG A 4 5.37 13.44 -18.89
N THR A 5 4.77 14.13 -17.92
CA THR A 5 5.19 14.10 -16.51
C THR A 5 4.12 13.45 -15.66
N LEU A 6 4.51 12.48 -14.83
CA LEU A 6 3.70 11.94 -13.75
C LEU A 6 4.07 12.68 -12.46
N ILE A 7 3.09 13.19 -11.72
CA ILE A 7 3.28 13.94 -10.48
C ILE A 7 2.20 13.53 -9.47
N GLY A 8 2.56 13.49 -8.19
CA GLY A 8 1.66 13.11 -7.11
C GLY A 8 2.28 13.24 -5.73
N ALA A 9 1.46 12.99 -4.70
CA ALA A 9 1.79 12.97 -3.28
C ALA A 9 1.13 11.74 -2.62
N SER A 10 1.60 10.55 -3.01
CA SER A 10 1.08 9.28 -2.49
C SER A 10 1.36 9.12 -0.99
N PRO A 11 0.35 8.73 -0.18
CA PRO A 11 0.55 8.39 1.22
C PRO A 11 0.97 6.93 1.43
N GLU A 12 0.98 6.10 0.37
CA GLU A 12 1.04 4.65 0.50
C GLU A 12 2.39 4.10 0.02
N LEU A 13 3.23 3.71 0.99
CA LEU A 13 4.45 2.96 0.73
C LEU A 13 4.10 1.52 0.38
N LEU A 14 4.38 1.11 -0.86
CA LEU A 14 4.26 -0.29 -1.25
C LEU A 14 5.36 -1.10 -0.57
N VAL A 15 6.62 -0.71 -0.77
CA VAL A 15 7.76 -1.34 -0.12
C VAL A 15 9.00 -0.44 -0.13
N SER A 16 9.75 -0.44 0.96
CA SER A 16 11.13 0.04 1.02
C SER A 16 12.05 -1.07 1.49
N ARG A 17 13.30 -1.02 1.03
CA ARG A 17 14.37 -1.91 1.47
C ARG A 17 15.63 -1.12 1.77
N ARG A 18 16.18 -1.32 2.97
CA ARG A 18 17.42 -0.73 3.47
C ARG A 18 18.30 -1.82 4.07
N GLY A 19 19.37 -2.21 3.37
CA GLY A 19 20.21 -3.35 3.72
C GLY A 19 19.40 -4.65 3.76
N ARG A 20 19.03 -5.14 4.94
CA ARG A 20 18.16 -6.32 5.06
C ARG A 20 16.76 -6.01 5.56
N GLN A 21 16.51 -4.78 6.00
CA GLN A 21 15.21 -4.37 6.49
C GLN A 21 14.27 -4.09 5.32
N VAL A 22 13.08 -4.67 5.38
CA VAL A 22 11.97 -4.43 4.45
C VAL A 22 10.84 -3.78 5.23
N VAL A 23 10.23 -2.74 4.67
CA VAL A 23 9.05 -2.09 5.25
C VAL A 23 7.99 -1.93 4.18
N ALA A 24 6.76 -2.35 4.48
CA ALA A 24 5.58 -2.07 3.67
C ALA A 24 4.52 -1.37 4.53
N ASN A 25 3.72 -0.47 3.93
CA ASN A 25 2.66 0.22 4.65
C ASN A 25 1.34 0.26 3.85
N PRO A 26 0.62 -0.87 3.74
CA PRO A 26 -0.69 -0.91 3.10
C PRO A 26 -1.68 0.04 3.78
N LEU A 27 -2.45 0.76 2.94
CA LEU A 27 -3.56 1.62 3.37
C LEU A 27 -4.87 1.11 2.79
N ALA A 28 -5.88 0.89 3.65
CA ALA A 28 -7.21 0.47 3.21
C ALA A 28 -8.25 0.80 4.28
N GLY A 29 -9.40 1.35 3.89
CA GLY A 29 -10.33 2.02 4.80
C GLY A 29 -10.00 3.50 4.92
N SER A 30 -10.99 4.37 4.72
CA SER A 30 -10.76 5.82 4.60
C SER A 30 -11.98 6.65 4.99
N THR A 31 -11.73 7.84 5.54
CA THR A 31 -12.79 8.83 5.80
C THR A 31 -12.26 10.25 5.56
N PRO A 32 -13.04 11.18 5.00
CA PRO A 32 -12.56 12.53 4.69
C PRO A 32 -12.29 13.35 5.96
N ARG A 33 -11.24 14.17 5.92
CA ARG A 33 -10.93 15.15 6.97
C ARG A 33 -12.06 16.17 7.13
N SER A 34 -12.14 16.78 8.30
CA SER A 34 -13.03 17.92 8.58
C SER A 34 -12.24 19.14 9.05
N ALA A 35 -12.74 20.34 8.72
CA ALA A 35 -12.23 21.59 9.28
C ALA A 35 -12.68 21.79 10.74
N ASP A 36 -13.81 21.20 11.11
CA ASP A 36 -14.23 21.07 12.50
C ASP A 36 -13.45 19.92 13.16
N LEU A 37 -12.64 20.25 14.16
CA LEU A 37 -11.80 19.30 14.88
C LEU A 37 -12.61 18.21 15.60
N ALA A 38 -13.77 18.54 16.17
CA ALA A 38 -14.58 17.56 16.87
C ALA A 38 -15.12 16.50 15.89
N GLU A 39 -15.60 16.96 14.74
CA GLU A 39 -16.04 16.08 13.65
C GLU A 39 -14.89 15.27 13.05
N ASP A 40 -13.71 15.88 12.88
CA ASP A 40 -12.52 15.20 12.34
C ASP A 40 -12.07 14.04 13.24
N VAL A 41 -12.03 14.26 14.55
CA VAL A 41 -11.72 13.23 15.56
C VAL A 41 -12.81 12.15 15.59
N ARG A 42 -14.09 12.53 15.54
CA ARG A 42 -15.21 11.58 15.53
C ARG A 42 -15.13 10.65 14.31
N ARG A 43 -14.84 11.19 13.12
CA ARG A 43 -14.66 10.40 11.90
C ARG A 43 -13.49 9.43 12.01
N ALA A 44 -12.36 9.91 12.50
CA ALA A 44 -11.17 9.09 12.67
C ALA A 44 -11.43 7.91 13.63
N ALA A 45 -12.05 8.16 14.79
CA ALA A 45 -12.45 7.13 15.73
C ALA A 45 -13.46 6.13 15.12
N THR A 46 -14.46 6.64 14.39
CA THR A 46 -15.44 5.80 13.69
C THR A 46 -14.77 4.87 12.68
N LEU A 47 -13.78 5.36 11.92
CA LEU A 47 -13.02 4.55 10.97
C LEU A 47 -12.23 3.44 11.68
N LEU A 48 -11.59 3.76 12.82
CA LEU A 48 -10.79 2.80 13.59
C LEU A 48 -11.61 1.69 14.24
N GLU A 49 -12.91 1.91 14.43
CA GLU A 49 -13.85 0.95 15.03
C GLU A 49 -14.78 0.28 13.99
N SER A 50 -14.72 0.70 12.72
CA SER A 50 -15.58 0.18 11.66
C SER A 50 -15.24 -1.28 11.35
N VAL A 51 -16.14 -2.20 11.70
CA VAL A 51 -15.99 -3.64 11.41
C VAL A 51 -15.75 -3.89 9.93
N LYS A 52 -16.42 -3.13 9.06
CA LYS A 52 -16.25 -3.21 7.62
C LYS A 52 -14.83 -2.82 7.21
N ASP A 53 -14.40 -1.60 7.56
CA ASP A 53 -13.09 -1.09 7.14
C ASP A 53 -11.94 -1.90 7.75
N LEU A 54 -12.08 -2.36 9.00
CA LEU A 54 -11.12 -3.24 9.66
C LEU A 54 -11.00 -4.60 8.94
N HIS A 55 -12.12 -5.18 8.50
CA HIS A 55 -12.11 -6.43 7.75
C HIS A 55 -11.45 -6.25 6.38
N GLU A 56 -11.83 -5.21 5.63
CA GLU A 56 -11.22 -4.89 4.34
C GLU A 56 -9.71 -4.63 4.48
N HIS A 57 -9.31 -3.89 5.53
CA HIS A 57 -7.90 -3.65 5.83
C HIS A 57 -7.13 -4.93 6.15
N ALA A 58 -7.70 -5.84 6.94
CA ALA A 58 -7.06 -7.11 7.28
C ALA A 58 -6.78 -7.96 6.03
N VAL A 59 -7.71 -8.01 5.07
CA VAL A 59 -7.51 -8.72 3.79
C VAL A 59 -6.31 -8.16 3.02
N VAL A 60 -6.11 -6.85 3.01
CA VAL A 60 -4.96 -6.21 2.36
C VAL A 60 -3.66 -6.57 3.08
N VAL A 61 -3.65 -6.48 4.42
CA VAL A 61 -2.48 -6.80 5.25
C VAL A 61 -2.07 -8.26 5.08
N ASP A 62 -3.04 -9.18 5.05
CA ASP A 62 -2.80 -10.61 4.85
C ASP A 62 -2.16 -10.88 3.48
N ALA A 63 -2.63 -10.22 2.42
CA ALA A 63 -2.04 -10.33 1.09
C ALA A 63 -0.60 -9.81 1.05
N VAL A 64 -0.32 -8.69 1.72
CA VAL A 64 1.04 -8.13 1.85
C VAL A 64 1.96 -9.08 2.60
N HIS A 65 1.49 -9.65 3.71
CA HIS A 65 2.22 -10.66 4.48
C HIS A 65 2.54 -11.90 3.62
N GLN A 66 1.54 -12.45 2.93
CA GLN A 66 1.72 -13.63 2.07
C GLN A 66 2.71 -13.38 0.92
N ALA A 67 2.70 -12.18 0.34
CA ALA A 67 3.63 -11.81 -0.72
C ALA A 67 5.08 -11.65 -0.23
N LEU A 68 5.27 -11.13 0.99
CA LEU A 68 6.61 -10.91 1.57
C LEU A 68 7.20 -12.15 2.26
N ALA A 69 6.36 -13.08 2.73
CA ALA A 69 6.79 -14.25 3.50
C ALA A 69 7.89 -15.10 2.82
N PRO A 70 7.87 -15.33 1.49
CA PRO A 70 8.94 -16.09 0.82
C PRO A 70 10.31 -15.40 0.85
N PHE A 71 10.37 -14.08 1.03
CA PHE A 71 11.61 -13.29 0.96
C PHE A 71 12.21 -13.00 2.33
N CYS A 72 11.39 -13.06 3.38
CA CYS A 72 11.78 -12.64 4.72
C CYS A 72 11.97 -13.83 5.65
N GLY A 73 13.08 -13.83 6.41
CA GLY A 73 13.31 -14.81 7.48
C GLY A 73 12.48 -14.49 8.74
N GLU A 74 12.10 -13.23 8.90
CA GLU A 74 11.24 -12.74 9.97
C GLU A 74 10.31 -11.65 9.42
N LEU A 75 9.04 -11.69 9.81
CA LEU A 75 8.03 -10.66 9.51
C LEU A 75 7.25 -10.32 10.78
N THR A 76 7.17 -9.03 11.08
CA THR A 76 6.32 -8.46 12.13
C THR A 76 5.15 -7.74 11.50
N VAL A 77 3.94 -8.22 11.82
CA VAL A 77 2.67 -7.62 11.38
C VAL A 77 1.88 -7.21 12.63
N PRO A 78 1.66 -5.91 12.87
CA PRO A 78 0.81 -5.46 13.97
C PRO A 78 -0.61 -6.05 13.89
N ALA A 79 -1.14 -6.52 15.02
CA ALA A 79 -2.47 -7.13 15.08
C ALA A 79 -3.63 -6.14 14.86
N ARG A 80 -3.39 -4.83 14.98
CA ARG A 80 -4.38 -3.78 14.73
C ARG A 80 -3.76 -2.66 13.90
N PRO A 81 -4.55 -2.06 12.99
CA PRO A 81 -4.10 -0.88 12.27
C PRO A 81 -4.03 0.34 13.18
N THR A 82 -3.35 1.36 12.69
CA THR A 82 -3.30 2.71 13.24
C THR A 82 -3.94 3.70 12.28
N LEU A 83 -4.18 4.93 12.73
CA LEU A 83 -4.69 6.01 11.88
C LEU A 83 -3.53 6.88 11.40
N ILE A 84 -3.48 7.12 10.10
CA ILE A 84 -2.68 8.19 9.51
C ILE A 84 -3.57 9.19 8.78
N ARG A 85 -3.07 10.40 8.58
CA ARG A 85 -3.81 11.45 7.85
C ARG A 85 -2.98 12.07 6.74
N THR A 86 -3.66 12.43 5.67
CA THR A 86 -3.22 13.39 4.68
C THR A 86 -3.93 14.73 4.90
N ALA A 87 -3.72 15.68 3.99
CA ALA A 87 -4.48 16.92 3.98
C ALA A 87 -6.00 16.68 3.82
N THR A 88 -6.41 15.62 3.12
CA THR A 88 -7.81 15.40 2.72
C THR A 88 -8.46 14.18 3.34
N MET A 89 -7.69 13.18 3.78
CA MET A 89 -8.22 11.89 4.24
C MET A 89 -7.56 11.40 5.54
N TRP A 90 -8.33 10.65 6.34
CA TRP A 90 -7.82 9.64 7.28
C TRP A 90 -7.76 8.28 6.59
N HIS A 91 -6.77 7.46 6.96
CA HIS A 91 -6.58 6.10 6.48
C HIS A 91 -6.25 5.15 7.64
N LEU A 92 -6.75 3.91 7.57
CA LEU A 92 -6.18 2.83 8.37
C LEU A 92 -4.85 2.40 7.75
N SER A 93 -3.87 2.14 8.61
CA SER A 93 -2.48 1.91 8.24
C SER A 93 -1.86 0.83 9.11
N THR A 94 -1.23 -0.16 8.47
CA THR A 94 -0.45 -1.19 9.18
C THR A 94 0.96 -1.20 8.61
N THR A 95 1.96 -0.97 9.45
CA THR A 95 3.37 -1.04 9.04
C THR A 95 3.87 -2.46 9.23
N VAL A 96 4.12 -3.15 8.12
CA VAL A 96 4.71 -4.50 8.10
C VAL A 96 6.22 -4.34 8.00
N VAL A 97 6.96 -4.95 8.92
CA VAL A 97 8.43 -4.90 8.96
C VAL A 97 8.99 -6.30 8.82
N GLY A 98 9.93 -6.48 7.92
CA GLY A 98 10.59 -7.76 7.67
C GLY A 98 12.11 -7.66 7.65
N THR A 99 12.76 -8.80 7.83
CA THR A 99 14.19 -8.96 7.59
C THR A 99 14.39 -9.99 6.48
N LEU A 100 15.04 -9.59 5.39
CA LEU A 100 15.34 -10.47 4.26
C LEU A 100 16.10 -11.73 4.69
N ALA A 101 15.66 -12.89 4.18
CA ALA A 101 16.35 -14.16 4.38
C ALA A 101 17.68 -14.19 3.63
N ALA A 102 17.70 -13.71 2.38
CA ALA A 102 18.89 -13.58 1.54
C ALA A 102 19.18 -12.11 1.21
N PRO A 103 20.45 -11.69 1.14
CA PRO A 103 20.81 -10.28 0.93
C PRO A 103 20.59 -9.80 -0.52
N ASP A 104 20.41 -10.71 -1.47
CA ASP A 104 20.44 -10.40 -2.90
C ASP A 104 19.08 -9.91 -3.44
N THR A 105 17.99 -10.07 -2.67
CA THR A 105 16.66 -9.62 -3.07
C THR A 105 16.60 -8.09 -3.11
N SER A 106 16.33 -7.54 -4.29
CA SER A 106 16.23 -6.10 -4.51
C SER A 106 14.88 -5.51 -4.08
N ALA A 107 14.84 -4.21 -3.80
CA ALA A 107 13.60 -3.47 -3.54
C ALA A 107 12.57 -3.61 -4.68
N LEU A 108 13.06 -3.66 -5.94
CA LEU A 108 12.21 -3.79 -7.13
C LEU A 108 11.57 -5.19 -7.21
N GLU A 109 12.30 -6.25 -6.92
CA GLU A 109 11.74 -7.60 -6.85
C GLU A 109 10.59 -7.70 -5.84
N LEU A 110 10.78 -7.12 -4.65
CA LEU A 110 9.73 -7.06 -3.63
C LEU A 110 8.52 -6.26 -4.12
N ALA A 111 8.74 -5.13 -4.80
CA ALA A 111 7.66 -4.31 -5.36
C ALA A 111 6.87 -5.09 -6.43
N CYS A 112 7.55 -5.83 -7.30
CA CYS A 112 6.91 -6.70 -8.29
C CYS A 112 6.12 -7.85 -7.66
N ALA A 113 6.60 -8.42 -6.55
CA ALA A 113 5.88 -9.47 -5.82
C ALA A 113 4.61 -8.95 -5.13
N LEU A 114 4.64 -7.70 -4.64
CA LEU A 114 3.50 -7.06 -3.97
C LEU A 114 2.48 -6.44 -4.93
N HIS A 115 2.91 -5.97 -6.10
CA HIS A 115 2.06 -5.17 -6.96
C HIS A 115 1.18 -6.02 -7.91
N PRO A 116 -0.12 -5.71 -8.03
CA PRO A 116 -0.90 -4.79 -7.22
C PRO A 116 -1.42 -5.47 -5.94
N THR A 117 -1.47 -4.71 -4.86
CA THR A 117 -2.14 -5.14 -3.62
C THR A 117 -3.66 -5.09 -3.81
N PRO A 118 -4.43 -5.77 -2.92
CA PRO A 118 -5.90 -5.66 -2.97
C PRO A 118 -6.43 -4.25 -2.73
N ALA A 119 -5.64 -3.33 -2.16
CA ALA A 119 -6.05 -1.94 -1.92
C ALA A 119 -6.39 -1.16 -3.19
N VAL A 120 -5.75 -1.49 -4.32
CA VAL A 120 -5.98 -0.80 -5.62
C VAL A 120 -6.50 -1.72 -6.72
N CYS A 121 -6.58 -3.02 -6.45
CA CYS A 121 -7.06 -4.04 -7.38
C CYS A 121 -8.25 -4.79 -6.75
N GLY A 122 -7.96 -5.79 -5.92
CA GLY A 122 -8.95 -6.57 -5.18
C GLY A 122 -8.49 -8.01 -4.96
N THR A 123 -9.35 -8.83 -4.36
CA THR A 123 -9.08 -10.25 -4.07
C THR A 123 -10.20 -11.14 -4.59
N PRO A 124 -9.91 -12.24 -5.33
CA PRO A 124 -8.62 -12.62 -5.88
C PRO A 124 -8.11 -11.66 -6.96
N THR A 125 -6.80 -11.40 -7.02
CA THR A 125 -6.21 -10.33 -7.86
C THR A 125 -6.51 -10.50 -9.35
N SER A 126 -6.45 -11.71 -9.89
CA SER A 126 -6.72 -11.97 -11.31
C SER A 126 -8.17 -11.66 -11.69
N THR A 127 -9.13 -12.14 -10.89
CA THR A 127 -10.56 -11.88 -11.08
C THR A 127 -10.87 -10.40 -10.91
N ALA A 128 -10.33 -9.75 -9.88
CA ALA A 128 -10.53 -8.32 -9.66
C ALA A 128 -10.00 -7.49 -10.83
N ARG A 129 -8.81 -7.84 -11.36
CA ARG A 129 -8.25 -7.18 -12.54
C ARG A 129 -9.11 -7.35 -13.79
N GLN A 130 -9.70 -8.53 -13.99
CA GLN A 130 -10.62 -8.76 -15.10
C GLN A 130 -11.87 -7.88 -14.97
N VAL A 131 -12.49 -7.86 -13.79
CA VAL A 131 -13.67 -7.02 -13.53
C VAL A 131 -13.35 -5.54 -13.74
N ILE A 132 -12.18 -5.07 -13.27
CA ILE A 132 -11.71 -3.70 -13.50
C ILE A 132 -11.61 -3.40 -15.00
N ALA A 133 -10.97 -4.30 -15.77
CA ALA A 133 -10.80 -4.12 -17.21
C ALA A 133 -12.13 -4.13 -17.99
N GLU A 134 -13.13 -4.88 -17.52
CA GLU A 134 -14.46 -4.94 -18.11
C GLU A 134 -15.34 -3.73 -17.73
N THR A 135 -15.08 -3.11 -16.57
CA THR A 135 -15.96 -2.07 -15.99
C THR A 135 -15.44 -0.65 -16.21
N GLU A 136 -14.12 -0.44 -16.21
CA GLU A 136 -13.54 0.89 -16.39
C GLU A 136 -13.43 1.23 -17.90
N PRO A 137 -14.04 2.35 -18.36
CA PRO A 137 -14.06 2.69 -19.79
C PRO A 137 -12.75 3.33 -20.28
N PHE A 138 -11.64 3.16 -19.55
CA PHE A 138 -10.35 3.75 -19.82
C PHE A 138 -9.21 2.86 -19.31
N ASP A 139 -8.02 3.04 -19.88
CA ASP A 139 -6.78 2.46 -19.36
C ASP A 139 -6.22 3.36 -18.25
N ARG A 140 -5.97 2.79 -17.07
CA ARG A 140 -5.38 3.51 -15.92
C ARG A 140 -3.99 4.06 -16.25
N GLY A 141 -3.26 3.48 -17.21
CA GLY A 141 -1.88 3.85 -17.50
C GLY A 141 -1.01 3.68 -16.24
N PHE A 142 -0.40 4.77 -15.76
CA PHE A 142 0.41 4.72 -14.53
C PHE A 142 -0.42 4.76 -13.24
N PHE A 143 -1.70 5.16 -13.30
CA PHE A 143 -2.54 5.27 -12.11
C PHE A 143 -2.71 3.89 -11.45
N THR A 144 -2.57 3.84 -10.12
CA THR A 144 -2.51 2.61 -9.30
C THR A 144 -1.32 1.68 -9.58
N GLY A 145 -0.39 2.08 -10.45
CA GLY A 145 0.91 1.44 -10.64
C GLY A 145 1.87 1.72 -9.47
N VAL A 146 3.18 1.64 -9.73
CA VAL A 146 4.22 1.94 -8.74
C VAL A 146 5.21 2.95 -9.31
N VAL A 147 5.71 3.83 -8.45
CA VAL A 147 6.78 4.78 -8.76
C VAL A 147 7.79 4.79 -7.63
N GLY A 148 9.07 4.89 -7.95
CA GLY A 148 10.11 4.67 -6.97
C GLY A 148 11.51 4.68 -7.55
N TRP A 149 12.45 4.16 -6.77
CA TRP A 149 13.85 4.06 -7.15
C TRP A 149 14.50 2.81 -6.53
N GLY A 150 15.62 2.39 -7.13
CA GLY A 150 16.53 1.42 -6.54
C GLY A 150 17.98 1.74 -6.91
N ASP A 151 18.93 1.37 -6.05
CA ASP A 151 20.37 1.47 -6.32
C ASP A 151 21.01 0.12 -6.67
N ALA A 152 22.30 0.15 -7.01
CA ALA A 152 23.07 -1.03 -7.34
C ALA A 152 23.30 -2.00 -6.15
N GLY A 153 23.11 -1.52 -4.91
CA GLY A 153 23.09 -2.37 -3.72
C GLY A 153 21.75 -3.07 -3.53
N GLY A 154 20.74 -2.74 -4.33
CA GLY A 154 19.36 -3.24 -4.30
C GLY A 154 18.47 -2.49 -3.31
N ASP A 155 18.98 -1.48 -2.60
CA ASP A 155 18.19 -0.63 -1.72
C ASP A 155 17.28 0.25 -2.55
N GLY A 156 16.13 0.64 -1.99
CA GLY A 156 15.15 1.39 -2.77
C GLY A 156 13.84 1.60 -2.05
N GLU A 157 12.94 2.31 -2.72
CA GLU A 157 11.62 2.64 -2.21
C GLU A 157 10.64 2.75 -3.38
N TRP A 158 9.47 2.12 -3.21
CA TRP A 158 8.39 2.09 -4.19
C TRP A 158 7.08 2.45 -3.49
N VAL A 159 6.37 3.43 -4.05
CA VAL A 159 5.06 3.88 -3.56
C VAL A 159 3.98 3.56 -4.57
N VAL A 160 2.74 3.37 -4.09
CA VAL A 160 1.58 3.18 -4.96
C VAL A 160 1.29 4.51 -5.67
N THR A 161 1.05 4.47 -6.98
CA THR A 161 0.85 5.67 -7.81
C THR A 161 -0.60 6.16 -7.70
N ILE A 162 -0.89 6.82 -6.58
CA ILE A 162 -2.16 7.47 -6.29
C ILE A 162 -1.90 8.89 -5.78
N ARG A 163 -2.91 9.76 -5.99
CA ARG A 163 -2.95 11.19 -5.60
C ARG A 163 -1.90 12.05 -6.27
#